data_AF-A0A2E7N895-F1
#
_entry.id   AF-A0A2E7N895-F1
#
_cell.length_a   1.000
_cell.length_b   1.000
_cell.length_c   1.000
_cell.angle_alpha   90.00
_cell.angle_beta   90.00
_cell.angle_gamma   90.00
#
_symmetry.space_group_name_H-M   'P 1'
#
loop_
_entity.id
_entity.type
_entity.pdbx_description
1 polymer ?
#
loop_
_entity_poly.entity_id
_entity_poly.type
_entity_poly.pdbx_seq_one_letter_code
_entity_poly.pdbx_strand_id
1 'polypeptide(L)' 'MFIAHAVDSWRIFPRLFLGVYIFLLYYATMWFMELPDPSIAQSGLIATIVGAGAAWFGLYTGTGKDKK' A
#
# COMPACT_ATOMS: atom_id res chain seq x y z
N MET A 1 4.33 -10.70 28.12
CA MET A 1 5.23 -10.03 27.15
C MET A 1 5.68 -10.93 25.99
N PHE A 2 5.59 -12.27 26.08
CA PHE A 2 6.08 -13.18 25.01
C PHE A 2 5.14 -13.35 23.79
N ILE A 3 3.83 -13.24 23.96
CA ILE A 3 2.86 -13.46 22.85
C ILE A 3 2.88 -12.30 21.84
N ALA A 4 3.07 -11.06 22.30
CA ALA A 4 3.10 -9.89 21.42
C ALA A 4 4.26 -9.92 20.41
N HIS A 5 5.46 -10.35 20.82
CA HIS A 5 6.60 -10.51 19.92
C HIS A 5 6.44 -11.68 18.93
N ALA A 6 5.80 -12.77 19.35
CA ALA A 6 5.55 -13.92 18.48
C ALA A 6 4.52 -13.60 17.38
N VAL A 7 3.50 -12.79 17.69
CA VAL A 7 2.49 -12.33 16.73
C VAL A 7 3.09 -11.29 15.75
N ASP A 8 3.95 -10.40 16.23
CA ASP A 8 4.67 -9.44 15.38
C ASP A 8 5.63 -10.14 14.40
N SER A 9 6.24 -11.26 14.81
CA SER A 9 7.15 -12.06 13.96
C SER A 9 6.50 -12.57 12.66
N TRP A 10 5.18 -12.70 12.61
CA TRP A 10 4.46 -13.10 11.39
C TRP A 10 4.31 -11.94 10.38
N ARG A 11 4.64 -10.70 10.77
CA ARG A 11 4.40 -9.49 9.97
C ARG A 11 2.93 -9.36 9.55
N ILE A 12 2.02 -9.69 10.45
CA ILE A 12 0.56 -9.64 10.22
C ILE A 12 0.13 -8.22 9.84
N PHE A 13 0.62 -7.21 10.56
CA PHE A 13 0.27 -5.82 10.31
C PHE A 13 0.71 -5.35 8.91
N PRO A 14 1.98 -5.53 8.47
CA PRO A 14 2.39 -5.23 7.10
C PRO A 14 1.54 -5.92 6.03
N ARG A 15 1.17 -7.19 6.23
CA ARG A 15 0.39 -7.96 5.25
C ARG A 15 -1.06 -7.52 5.16
N LEU A 16 -1.72 -7.29 6.30
CA LEU A 16 -3.08 -6.75 6.34
C LEU A 16 -3.13 -5.36 5.72
N PHE A 17 -2.18 -4.50 6.06
CA PHE A 17 -2.07 -3.16 5.50
C PHE A 17 -1.89 -3.22 3.98
N LEU A 18 -1.00 -4.07 3.48
CA LEU A 18 -0.79 -4.27 2.04
C LEU A 18 -2.06 -4.81 1.36
N GLY A 19 -2.79 -5.72 1.99
CA GLY A 19 -4.06 -6.24 1.47
C GLY A 19 -5.13 -5.15 1.32
N VAL A 20 -5.32 -4.33 2.35
CA VAL A 20 -6.22 -3.16 2.31
C VAL A 20 -5.79 -2.16 1.23
N TYR A 21 -4.48 -1.93 1.12
CA TYR A 21 -3.92 -1.04 0.12
C TYR A 21 -4.18 -1.54 -1.32
N ILE A 22 -3.95 -2.83 -1.60
CA ILE A 22 -4.23 -3.43 -2.92
C ILE A 22 -5.73 -3.31 -3.25
N PHE A 23 -6.60 -3.56 -2.28
CA PHE A 23 -8.04 -3.40 -2.46
C PHE A 23 -8.44 -1.96 -2.81
N LEU A 24 -7.91 -0.97 -2.07
CA LEU A 24 -8.16 0.45 -2.32
C LEU A 24 -7.63 0.89 -3.68
N LEU A 25 -6.44 0.41 -4.07
CA LEU A 25 -5.86 0.70 -5.38
C LEU A 25 -6.74 0.14 -6.49
N TYR A 26 -7.15 -1.12 -6.40
CA TYR A 26 -8.05 -1.74 -7.37
C TYR A 26 -9.36 -0.96 -7.48
N TYR A 27 -10.00 -0.65 -6.34
CA TYR A 27 -11.26 0.08 -6.31
C TYR A 27 -11.13 1.48 -6.92
N ALA A 28 -10.10 2.23 -6.53
CA ALA A 28 -9.88 3.58 -7.04
C ALA A 28 -9.52 3.59 -8.54
N THR A 29 -8.73 2.62 -9.01
CA THR A 29 -8.40 2.49 -10.43
C THR A 29 -9.62 2.11 -11.25
N MET A 30 -10.43 1.15 -10.81
CA MET A 30 -11.65 0.75 -11.52
C MET A 30 -12.65 1.91 -11.58
N TRP A 31 -12.85 2.61 -10.46
CA TRP A 31 -13.66 3.82 -10.41
C TRP A 31 -13.14 4.91 -11.38
N PHE A 32 -11.82 5.13 -11.43
CA PHE A 32 -11.23 6.12 -12.33
C PHE A 32 -11.47 5.79 -13.81
N MET A 33 -11.40 4.52 -14.16
CA MET A 33 -11.61 4.01 -15.52
C MET A 33 -13.08 4.03 -15.96
N GLU A 34 -14.02 4.09 -15.01
CA GLU A 34 -15.47 4.13 -15.29
C GLU A 34 -15.99 5.56 -15.54
N LEU A 35 -15.21 6.59 -15.20
CA LEU A 35 -15.63 7.98 -15.42
C LEU A 35 -15.77 8.30 -16.92
N PRO A 36 -16.89 8.90 -17.36
CA PRO A 36 -17.10 9.27 -18.76
C PRO A 36 -16.22 10.44 -19.22
N ASP A 37 -15.77 11.30 -18.29
CA ASP A 37 -14.84 12.40 -18.54
C ASP A 37 -13.87 12.54 -17.35
N PRO A 38 -12.77 11.78 -17.32
CA PRO A 38 -11.84 11.80 -16.21
C PRO A 38 -11.03 13.10 -16.16
N SER A 39 -11.09 13.80 -15.03
CA SER A 39 -10.38 15.08 -14.83
C SER A 39 -8.94 14.91 -14.32
N ILE A 40 -8.11 15.93 -14.56
CA ILE A 40 -6.71 15.98 -14.06
C ILE A 40 -6.64 15.93 -12.52
N ALA A 41 -7.61 16.52 -11.82
CA ALA A 41 -7.64 16.45 -10.36
C ALA A 41 -7.85 15.01 -9.86
N GLN A 42 -8.70 14.24 -10.53
CA GLN A 42 -8.97 12.84 -10.18
C GLN A 42 -7.78 11.93 -10.52
N SER A 43 -7.06 12.20 -11.61
CA SER A 43 -5.82 11.46 -11.90
C SER A 43 -4.73 11.74 -10.86
N GLY A 44 -4.71 12.94 -10.28
CA GLY A 44 -3.86 13.29 -9.13
C GLY A 44 -4.13 12.45 -7.88
N LEU A 45 -5.40 12.08 -7.62
CA LEU A 45 -5.75 11.16 -6.53
C LEU A 45 -5.16 9.76 -6.78
N ILE A 46 -5.31 9.22 -7.99
CA ILE A 46 -4.75 7.91 -8.36
C ILE A 46 -3.23 7.92 -8.28
N ALA A 47 -2.57 8.97 -8.78
CA ALA A 47 -1.12 9.12 -8.70
C ALA A 47 -0.63 9.15 -7.24
N THR A 48 -1.36 9.81 -6.34
CA THR A 48 -1.04 9.87 -4.92
C THR A 48 -1.15 8.50 -4.26
N ILE A 49 -2.22 7.75 -4.56
CA ILE A 49 -2.40 6.37 -4.07
C ILE A 49 -1.21 5.51 -4.52
N VAL A 50 -0.91 5.47 -5.83
CA VAL A 50 0.22 4.70 -6.40
C VAL A 50 1.56 5.12 -5.79
N GLY A 51 1.80 6.42 -5.63
CA GLY A 51 3.02 6.96 -5.02
C GLY A 51 3.21 6.53 -3.57
N ALA A 52 2.14 6.51 -2.78
CA ALA A 52 2.17 5.97 -1.42
C ALA A 52 2.52 4.46 -1.42
N GLY A 53 1.99 3.68 -2.37
CA GLY A 53 2.35 2.27 -2.53
C GLY A 53 3.83 2.03 -2.82
N ALA A 54 4.46 2.87 -3.63
CA ALA A 54 5.89 2.78 -3.91
C ALA A 54 6.73 3.00 -2.64
N ALA A 55 6.36 3.96 -1.80
CA ALA A 55 7.01 4.18 -0.50
C ALA A 55 6.85 2.96 0.43
N TRP A 56 5.65 2.39 0.53
CA TRP A 56 5.40 1.20 1.36
C TRP A 56 6.11 -0.04 0.83
N PHE A 57 6.15 -0.23 -0.48
CA PHE A 57 6.91 -1.32 -1.10
C PHE A 57 8.41 -1.18 -0.81
N GLY A 58 8.94 0.04 -0.88
CA GLY A 58 10.32 0.36 -0.49
C GLY A 58 10.60 0.04 0.99
N LEU A 59 9.69 0.40 1.90
CA LEU A 59 9.83 0.07 3.32
C LEU A 59 9.74 -1.44 3.59
N TYR A 60 8.86 -2.16 2.87
CA TYR A 60 8.66 -3.61 3.04
C TYR A 60 9.82 -4.45 2.48
N THR A 61 10.40 -4.03 1.36
CA THR A 61 11.56 -4.68 0.72
C THR A 61 12.89 -4.22 1.31
N GLY A 62 12.95 -3.02 1.87
CA GLY A 62 14.13 -2.43 2.50
C GLY A 62 14.43 -2.94 3.91
N THR A 63 13.50 -3.65 4.58
CA THR A 63 13.67 -4.14 5.96
C THR A 63 14.77 -5.22 6.12
N GLY A 64 15.44 -5.65 5.04
CA GLY A 64 16.49 -6.69 5.07
C GLY A 64 17.93 -6.19 4.90
N LYS A 65 18.16 -4.88 4.72
CA LYS A 65 19.52 -4.32 4.62
C LYS A 65 19.90 -3.63 5.92
N ASP A 66 20.15 -4.42 6.95
CA ASP A 66 20.98 -3.94 8.05
C ASP A 66 22.33 -3.51 7.48
N LYS A 67 22.67 -2.25 7.75
CA LYS A 67 23.95 -1.66 7.38
C LYS A 67 25.05 -2.45 8.08
N LYS A 68 25.92 -3.06 7.27
CA LYS A 68 27.22 -3.56 7.71
C LYS A 68 28.10 -2.39 8.13
#